data_AF-A0A8C6VEV7-F1
#
_entry.id   AF-A0A8C6VEV7-F1
#
_cell.length_a   1.000
_cell.length_b   1.000
_cell.length_c   1.000
_cell.angle_alpha   90.00
_cell.angle_beta   90.00
_cell.angle_gamma   90.00
#
_symmetry.space_group_name_H-M   'P 1'
#
loop_
_entity.id
_entity.type
_entity.pdbx_description
1 polymer ?
#
loop_
_entity_poly.entity_id
_entity_poly.type
_entity_poly.pdbx_seq_one_letter_code
_entity_poly.pdbx_strand_id
1 'polypeptide(L)'
;MSIQMTGRQSRRGPLQSALRRGRELREQVETLFQESKTVKALDSEKKKSLNERCLELKKSVDENTLTLQNLKKSDEPAPVGNYNQRKEEEEKQLFELSQQLEKLAAVLNQDNVVKDSSM
;
A
#
# COMPACT_ATOMS: atom_id res chain seq x y z
N MET A 1 -33.41 -3.37 30.03
CA MET A 1 -32.30 -2.40 29.88
C MET A 1 -31.06 -3.19 29.52
N SER A 2 -30.68 -3.22 28.24
CA SER A 2 -29.55 -4.04 27.78
C SER A 2 -28.42 -3.12 27.36
N ILE A 3 -27.45 -2.95 28.26
CA ILE A 3 -26.21 -2.21 27.98
C ILE A 3 -25.31 -3.14 27.17
N GLN A 4 -25.24 -2.93 25.86
CA GLN A 4 -24.18 -3.50 25.04
C GLN A 4 -22.91 -2.69 25.30
N MET A 5 -22.02 -3.27 26.10
CA MET A 5 -20.64 -2.82 26.19
C MET A 5 -19.96 -3.10 24.86
N THR A 6 -19.89 -2.08 24.00
CA THR A 6 -19.03 -2.13 22.83
C THR A 6 -17.59 -2.23 23.32
N GLY A 7 -16.99 -3.39 23.04
CA GLY A 7 -15.61 -3.68 23.38
C GLY A 7 -14.69 -2.56 22.88
N ARG A 8 -13.62 -2.33 23.63
CA ARG A 8 -12.53 -1.40 23.36
C ARG A 8 -11.93 -1.65 21.96
N GLN A 9 -12.56 -1.15 20.90
CA GLN A 9 -11.85 -0.78 19.68
C GLN A 9 -10.95 0.38 20.08
N SER A 10 -9.72 0.05 20.48
CA SER A 10 -8.68 1.02 20.81
C SER A 10 -8.79 2.19 19.83
N ARG A 11 -9.15 3.38 20.34
CA ARG A 11 -9.14 4.66 19.61
C ARG A 11 -7.70 4.93 19.17
N ARG A 12 -7.24 4.24 18.14
CA ARG A 12 -5.90 4.41 17.59
C ARG A 12 -5.87 5.81 16.98
N GLY A 13 -4.92 6.60 17.43
CA GLY A 13 -4.70 7.93 16.88
C GLY A 13 -4.41 7.87 15.37
N PRO A 14 -4.63 8.97 14.64
CA PRO A 14 -4.48 9.01 13.20
C PRO A 14 -3.13 8.45 12.69
N LEU A 15 -2.02 8.79 13.34
CA LEU A 15 -0.70 8.25 13.01
C LEU A 15 -0.64 6.72 13.17
N GLN A 16 -1.22 6.17 14.24
CA GLN A 16 -1.25 4.71 14.42
C GLN A 16 -2.07 4.00 13.34
N SER A 17 -3.13 4.64 12.86
CA SER A 17 -3.99 4.11 11.80
C SER A 17 -3.24 4.09 10.47
N ALA A 18 -2.56 5.19 10.12
CA ALA A 18 -1.76 5.28 8.90
C ALA A 18 -0.57 4.31 8.90
N LEU A 19 0.14 4.18 10.03
CA LEU A 19 1.23 3.20 10.20
C LEU A 19 0.74 1.75 10.06
N ARG A 20 -0.47 1.45 10.56
CA ARG A 20 -1.04 0.11 10.39
C ARG A 20 -1.35 -0.15 8.92
N ARG A 21 -2.04 0.79 8.26
CA ARG A 21 -2.37 0.66 6.84
C ARG A 21 -1.11 0.49 5.99
N GLY A 22 -0.04 1.21 6.31
CA GLY A 22 1.24 1.08 5.62
C GLY A 22 1.90 -0.29 5.78
N ARG A 23 1.75 -0.97 6.94
CA ARG A 23 2.17 -2.37 7.08
C ARG A 23 1.34 -3.33 6.23
N GLU A 24 0.03 -3.18 6.26
CA GLU A 24 -0.89 -3.99 5.43
C GLU A 24 -0.58 -3.81 3.93
N LEU A 25 -0.25 -2.58 3.50
CA LEU A 25 0.17 -2.29 2.14
C LEU A 25 1.47 -3.02 1.78
N ARG A 26 2.48 -2.99 2.65
CA ARG A 26 3.74 -3.71 2.43
C ARG A 26 3.52 -5.22 2.27
N GLU A 27 2.68 -5.81 3.10
CA GLU A 27 2.33 -7.24 2.99
C GLU A 27 1.64 -7.55 1.66
N GLN A 28 0.72 -6.69 1.20
CA GLN A 28 0.05 -6.85 -0.10
C GLN A 28 1.02 -6.70 -1.27
N VAL A 29 1.96 -5.77 -1.19
CA VAL A 29 2.98 -5.55 -2.22
C VAL A 29 3.96 -6.73 -2.27
N GLU A 30 4.42 -7.23 -1.13
CA GLU A 30 5.28 -8.41 -1.08
C GLU A 30 4.58 -9.62 -1.72
N THR A 31 3.30 -9.83 -1.39
CA THR A 31 2.49 -10.90 -2.01
C THR A 31 2.42 -10.72 -3.54
N LEU A 32 2.13 -9.51 -4.01
CA LEU A 32 2.10 -9.17 -5.44
C LEU A 32 3.47 -9.43 -6.12
N PHE A 33 4.58 -9.13 -5.44
CA PHE A 33 5.92 -9.40 -5.95
C PHE A 33 6.22 -10.90 -6.06
N GLN A 34 5.76 -11.71 -5.12
CA GLN A 34 5.92 -13.17 -5.21
C GLN A 34 5.07 -13.74 -6.34
N GLU A 35 3.82 -13.26 -6.49
CA GLU A 35 2.96 -13.62 -7.62
C GLU A 35 3.60 -13.23 -8.97
N SER A 36 4.20 -12.04 -9.06
CA SER A 36 4.81 -11.54 -10.30
C SER A 36 6.08 -12.29 -10.71
N LYS A 37 6.81 -12.94 -9.79
CA LYS A 37 7.91 -13.84 -10.16
C LYS A 37 7.43 -15.04 -11.00
N THR A 38 6.17 -15.43 -10.84
CA THR A 38 5.55 -16.50 -11.63
C THR A 38 4.89 -15.99 -12.93
N VAL A 39 4.95 -14.68 -13.20
CA VAL A 39 4.18 -14.02 -14.29
C VAL A 39 4.48 -14.58 -15.68
N LYS A 40 5.69 -15.10 -15.93
CA LYS A 40 6.05 -15.73 -17.21
C LYS A 40 5.20 -16.98 -17.52
N ALA A 41 4.71 -17.65 -16.49
CA ALA A 41 3.82 -18.81 -16.59
C ALA A 41 2.33 -18.43 -16.48
N LEU A 42 1.99 -17.15 -16.30
CA LEU A 42 0.60 -16.69 -16.14
C LEU A 42 -0.07 -16.39 -17.49
N ASP A 43 -1.34 -16.75 -17.58
CA ASP A 43 -2.23 -16.47 -18.71
C ASP A 43 -2.45 -14.95 -18.88
N SER A 44 -2.81 -14.50 -20.09
CA SER A 44 -3.01 -13.06 -20.40
C SER A 44 -4.00 -12.36 -19.46
N GLU A 45 -5.07 -13.06 -19.07
CA GLU A 45 -6.06 -12.57 -18.10
C GLU A 45 -5.47 -12.36 -16.71
N LYS A 46 -4.67 -13.33 -16.23
CA LYS A 46 -3.98 -13.24 -14.93
C LYS A 46 -2.95 -12.11 -14.92
N LYS A 47 -2.27 -11.86 -16.05
CA LYS A 47 -1.36 -10.71 -16.21
C LYS A 47 -2.10 -9.38 -16.10
N LYS A 48 -3.26 -9.24 -16.75
CA LYS A 48 -4.10 -8.04 -16.65
C LYS A 48 -4.59 -7.82 -15.22
N SER A 49 -5.11 -8.86 -14.57
CA SER A 49 -5.53 -8.80 -13.17
C SER A 49 -4.39 -8.40 -12.22
N LEU A 50 -3.18 -8.92 -12.44
CA LEU A 50 -2.01 -8.57 -11.64
C LEU A 50 -1.59 -7.11 -11.86
N ASN A 51 -1.66 -6.61 -13.10
CA ASN A 51 -1.41 -5.20 -13.42
C ASN A 51 -2.44 -4.27 -12.75
N GLU A 52 -3.73 -4.59 -12.85
CA GLU A 52 -4.79 -3.83 -12.18
C GLU A 52 -4.58 -3.76 -10.66
N ARG A 53 -4.27 -4.90 -10.02
CA ARG A 53 -3.92 -4.95 -8.59
C ARG A 53 -2.69 -4.12 -8.26
N CYS A 54 -1.68 -4.10 -9.14
CA CYS A 54 -0.48 -3.28 -8.98
C CYS A 54 -0.82 -1.78 -8.95
N LEU A 55 -1.67 -1.33 -9.88
CA LEU A 55 -2.11 0.07 -9.96
C LEU A 55 -2.99 0.47 -8.76
N GLU A 56 -3.89 -0.42 -8.34
CA GLU A 56 -4.74 -0.20 -7.16
C GLU A 56 -3.91 -0.10 -5.87
N LEU A 57 -2.91 -0.97 -5.72
CA LEU A 57 -1.97 -0.90 -4.60
C LEU A 57 -1.17 0.38 -4.63
N LYS A 58 -0.69 0.81 -5.80
CA LYS A 58 0.04 2.08 -5.93
C LYS A 58 -0.83 3.25 -5.49
N LYS A 59 -2.07 3.31 -5.97
CA LYS A 59 -3.05 4.34 -5.56
C LYS A 59 -3.25 4.34 -4.04
N SER A 60 -3.42 3.15 -3.44
CA SER A 60 -3.59 3.03 -1.99
C SER A 60 -2.36 3.48 -1.19
N VAL A 61 -1.15 3.25 -1.71
CA VAL A 61 0.11 3.73 -1.12
C VAL A 61 0.19 5.25 -1.21
N ASP A 62 -0.12 5.82 -2.37
CA ASP A 62 -0.11 7.27 -2.60
C ASP A 62 -1.15 7.97 -1.69
N GLU A 63 -2.36 7.42 -1.55
CA GLU A 63 -3.40 7.91 -0.64
C GLU A 63 -2.98 7.84 0.84
N ASN A 64 -2.34 6.75 1.27
CA ASN A 64 -1.84 6.64 2.64
C ASN A 64 -0.68 7.63 2.90
N THR A 65 0.16 7.88 1.88
CA THR A 65 1.24 8.88 1.93
C THR A 65 0.68 10.28 2.07
N LEU A 66 -0.33 10.64 1.26
CA LEU A 66 -1.03 11.93 1.38
C LEU A 66 -1.70 12.09 2.75
N THR A 67 -2.28 11.01 3.27
CA THR A 67 -2.85 10.99 4.63
C THR A 67 -1.75 11.33 5.64
N LEU A 68 -0.64 10.60 5.63
CA LEU A 68 0.50 10.88 6.51
C LEU A 68 1.01 12.30 6.38
N GLN A 69 1.24 12.80 5.16
CA GLN A 69 1.74 14.15 4.92
C GLN A 69 0.86 15.22 5.58
N ASN A 70 -0.46 15.05 5.49
CA ASN A 70 -1.44 15.98 6.05
C ASN A 70 -1.65 15.86 7.57
N LEU A 71 -1.20 14.76 8.20
CA LEU A 71 -1.38 14.55 9.64
C LEU A 71 -0.53 15.51 10.47
N LYS A 72 -1.18 16.21 11.40
CA LYS A 72 -0.56 17.09 12.38
C LYS A 72 -0.60 16.48 13.76
N LYS A 73 0.37 16.84 14.61
CA LYS A 73 0.40 16.43 16.03
C LYS A 73 -0.89 16.77 16.78
N SER A 74 -1.56 17.87 16.39
CA SER A 74 -2.83 18.32 16.97
C SER A 74 -4.00 17.39 16.68
N ASP A 75 -3.90 16.55 15.65
CA ASP A 75 -4.96 15.62 15.26
C ASP A 75 -4.95 14.36 16.15
N GLU A 76 -3.90 14.18 16.94
CA GLU A 76 -3.78 13.07 17.87
C GLU A 76 -4.62 13.29 19.14
N PRO A 77 -5.38 12.27 19.60
CA PRO A 77 -6.22 12.38 20.78
C PRO A 77 -5.42 12.46 22.09
N ALA A 78 -4.12 12.18 22.05
CA ALA A 78 -3.19 12.27 23.16
C ALA A 78 -1.76 12.51 22.62
N PRO A 79 -0.83 13.03 23.43
CA PRO A 79 0.56 13.18 23.02
C PRO A 79 1.16 11.86 22.55
N VAL A 80 1.70 11.84 21.33
CA VAL A 80 2.37 10.67 20.76
C VAL A 80 3.89 10.88 20.80
N GLY A 81 4.60 10.00 21.49
CA GLY A 81 6.07 9.99 21.50
C GLY A 81 6.64 9.75 20.11
N ASN A 82 7.75 10.44 19.80
CA ASN A 82 8.48 10.33 18.53
C ASN A 82 7.60 10.54 17.28
N TYR A 83 6.54 11.35 17.38
CA TYR A 83 5.57 11.54 16.30
C TYR A 83 6.24 11.88 14.95
N ASN A 84 7.13 12.88 14.92
CA ASN A 84 7.77 13.32 13.68
C ASN A 84 8.64 12.23 13.07
N GLN A 85 9.49 11.61 13.89
CA GLN A 85 10.36 10.52 13.45
C GLN A 85 9.55 9.36 12.86
N ARG A 86 8.49 8.92 13.56
CA ARG A 86 7.64 7.81 13.09
C ARG A 86 6.91 8.14 11.79
N LYS A 87 6.50 9.40 11.62
CA LYS A 87 5.85 9.90 10.40
C LYS A 87 6.84 9.89 9.23
N GLU A 88 8.03 10.48 9.42
CA GLU A 88 9.08 10.56 8.40
C GLU A 88 9.58 9.18 7.97
N GLU A 89 9.79 8.26 8.92
CA GLU A 89 10.19 6.88 8.63
C GLU A 89 9.15 6.15 7.76
N GLU A 90 7.87 6.30 8.08
CA GLU A 90 6.81 5.68 7.29
C GLU A 90 6.64 6.34 5.92
N GLU A 91 6.73 7.67 5.82
CA GLU A 91 6.72 8.39 4.54
C GLU A 91 7.84 7.90 3.61
N LYS A 92 9.05 7.70 4.14
CA LYS A 92 10.17 7.14 3.38
C LYS A 92 9.86 5.72 2.88
N GLN A 93 9.32 4.87 3.76
CA GLN A 93 8.98 3.49 3.41
C GLN A 93 7.89 3.40 2.34
N LEU A 94 6.85 4.24 2.43
CA LEU A 94 5.79 4.30 1.43
C LEU A 94 6.29 4.85 0.09
N PHE A 95 7.20 5.83 0.12
CA PHE A 95 7.83 6.33 -1.10
C PHE A 95 8.64 5.26 -1.83
N GLU A 96 9.44 4.48 -1.10
CA GLU A 96 10.16 3.33 -1.66
C GLU A 96 9.19 2.29 -2.23
N LEU A 97 8.09 2.03 -1.54
CA LEU A 97 7.06 1.08 -1.97
C LEU A 97 6.34 1.53 -3.25
N SER A 98 6.02 2.82 -3.38
CA SER A 98 5.39 3.39 -4.58
C SER A 98 6.31 3.25 -5.80
N GLN A 99 7.61 3.54 -5.65
CA GLN A 99 8.60 3.33 -6.72
C GLN A 99 8.74 1.85 -7.13
N GLN A 100 8.67 0.93 -6.16
CA GLN A 100 8.71 -0.51 -6.45
C GLN A 100 7.50 -0.95 -7.28
N LEU A 101 6.31 -0.48 -6.92
CA LEU A 101 5.07 -0.76 -7.66
C LEU A 101 5.08 -0.14 -9.06
N GLU A 102 5.61 1.07 -9.21
CA GLU A 102 5.75 1.70 -10.54
C GLU A 102 6.66 0.89 -11.46
N LYS A 103 7.81 0.44 -10.96
CA LYS A 103 8.72 -0.44 -11.71
C LYS A 103 8.04 -1.76 -12.08
N LEU A 104 7.29 -2.36 -11.17
CA LEU A 104 6.57 -3.59 -11.43
C LEU A 104 5.50 -3.40 -12.50
N ALA A 105 4.70 -2.34 -12.42
CA ALA A 105 3.70 -2.00 -13.43
C ALA A 105 4.32 -1.79 -14.81
N ALA A 106 5.48 -1.13 -14.89
CA ALA A 106 6.20 -0.95 -16.15
C ALA A 106 6.63 -2.30 -16.78
N VAL A 107 7.16 -3.23 -15.98
CA VAL A 107 7.55 -4.57 -16.45
C VAL A 107 6.32 -5.35 -16.94
N LEU A 108 5.22 -5.31 -16.19
CA LEU A 108 3.97 -5.99 -16.57
C LEU A 108 3.35 -5.44 -17.85
N ASN A 109 3.52 -4.13 -18.11
CA ASN A 109 3.07 -3.51 -19.36
C ASN A 109 3.95 -3.90 -20.56
N GLN A 110 5.27 -3.96 -20.40
CA GLN A 110 6.18 -4.34 -21.49
C GLN A 110 5.99 -5.79 -21.95
N ASP A 111 5.71 -6.71 -21.03
CA ASP A 111 5.42 -8.13 -21.34
C ASP A 111 4.15 -8.34 -22.17
N ASN A 112 3.24 -7.35 -22.24
CA ASN A 112 2.06 -7.40 -23.11
C ASN A 112 2.38 -6.97 -24.55
N VAL A 113 3.32 -6.04 -24.76
CA VAL A 113 3.64 -5.50 -26.10
C VAL A 113 4.41 -6.50 -26.96
N VAL A 114 5.28 -7.31 -26.36
CA VAL A 114 6.12 -8.27 -27.10
C VAL A 114 5.31 -9.44 -27.68
N LYS A 115 4.11 -9.71 -27.14
CA LYS A 115 3.28 -10.85 -27.60
C LYS A 115 2.34 -10.51 -28.77
N ASP A 116 2.07 -9.23 -29.02
CA ASP A 116 1.22 -8.77 -30.14
C ASP A 116 2.02 -8.49 -31.43
N SER A 117 3.36 -8.49 -31.36
CA SER A 117 4.22 -8.13 -32.50
C SER A 117 4.75 -9.36 -33.28
N SER A 118 4.17 -10.55 -33.05
CA SER A 118 4.56 -11.79 -33.73
C SER A 118 3.32 -12.58 -34.14
N MET A 119 2.57 -12.02 -35.10
CA MET A 119 1.72 -12.77 -36.03
C MET A 119 1.90 -12.19 -37.44
#